data_AF-A0AAD4RZS8-F1
#
_entry.id   AF-A0AAD4RZS8-F1
#
_cell.length_a   1.000
_cell.length_b   1.000
_cell.length_c   1.000
_cell.angle_alpha   90.00
_cell.angle_beta   90.00
_cell.angle_gamma   90.00
#
_symmetry.space_group_name_H-M   'P 1'
#
loop_
_entity.id
_entity.type
_entity.pdbx_description
1 polymer ?
#
loop_
_entity_poly.entity_id
_entity_poly.type
_entity_poly.pdbx_seq_one_letter_code
_entity_poly.pdbx_strand_id
1 'polypeptide(L)'
;MAVGKRYFGANEEVDDATYKKSTRVIKNFFRLVDAFVPSDALPFLRWLDLGVFEKEMKKTGYELDALMQEWLEEHKMKRKTLIDGKANNAGKQDWMNVMLSVLDDNPKLSDYYD
;
A
#
# COMPACT_ATOMS: atom_id res chain seq x y z
N MET A 1 1.55 -11.41 -5.25
CA MET A 1 2.13 -10.68 -4.10
C MET A 1 2.12 -9.21 -4.47
N ALA A 2 1.64 -8.32 -3.58
CA ALA A 2 1.50 -6.90 -3.93
C ALA A 2 2.86 -6.18 -4.01
N VAL A 3 3.77 -6.47 -3.08
CA VAL A 3 5.08 -5.80 -2.93
C VAL A 3 6.23 -6.82 -2.82
N GLY A 4 6.03 -8.04 -3.31
CA GLY A 4 7.10 -9.06 -3.36
C GLY A 4 7.51 -9.65 -2.00
N LYS A 5 7.18 -8.99 -0.88
CA LYS A 5 7.39 -9.47 0.50
C LYS A 5 6.52 -10.70 0.75
N ARG A 6 7.15 -11.79 1.20
CA ARG A 6 6.47 -12.99 1.69
C ARG A 6 6.26 -12.83 3.19
N TYR A 7 5.09 -12.36 3.60
CA TYR A 7 4.71 -12.25 5.02
C TYR A 7 4.39 -13.60 5.69
N PHE A 8 4.52 -14.70 4.96
CA PHE A 8 4.48 -16.08 5.47
C PHE A 8 5.66 -16.86 4.88
N GLY A 9 6.57 -17.32 5.74
CA GLY A 9 7.66 -18.23 5.40
C GLY A 9 9.05 -17.76 5.83
N ALA A 10 9.46 -18.24 7.01
CA ALA A 10 10.79 -18.58 7.57
C ALA A 10 12.14 -18.02 7.03
N ASN A 11 12.25 -17.18 5.99
CA ASN A 11 13.54 -16.90 5.35
C ASN A 11 13.89 -15.44 5.05
N GLU A 12 13.16 -14.46 5.61
CA GLU A 12 13.63 -13.08 5.67
C GLU A 12 13.44 -12.62 7.12
N GLU A 13 14.50 -12.08 7.75
CA GLU A 13 14.41 -11.33 9.01
C GLU A 13 13.60 -10.04 8.78
N VAL A 14 12.31 -10.19 8.52
CA VAL A 14 11.38 -9.09 8.65
C VAL A 14 11.21 -8.87 10.13
N ASP A 15 11.68 -7.72 10.60
CA ASP A 15 11.47 -7.26 11.97
C ASP A 15 10.00 -7.46 12.36
N ASP A 16 9.78 -8.32 13.36
CA ASP A 16 8.45 -8.77 13.78
C ASP A 16 7.54 -7.58 14.16
N ALA A 17 8.14 -6.48 14.64
CA ALA A 17 7.42 -5.24 14.93
C ALA A 17 6.92 -4.54 13.66
N THR A 18 7.75 -4.46 12.62
CA THR A 18 7.37 -3.92 11.29
C THR A 18 6.29 -4.77 10.62
N TYR A 19 6.36 -6.09 10.74
CA TYR A 19 5.32 -7.02 10.30
C TYR A 19 3.99 -6.81 11.03
N LYS A 20 4.03 -6.74 12.37
CA LYS A 20 2.83 -6.49 13.19
C LYS A 20 2.21 -5.14 12.89
N LYS A 21 3.03 -4.10 12.68
CA LYS A 21 2.56 -2.75 12.33
C LYS A 21 1.84 -2.75 10.98
N SER A 22 2.46 -3.30 9.93
CA SER A 22 1.88 -3.33 8.58
C SER A 22 0.59 -4.12 8.50
N THR A 23 0.56 -5.32 9.10
CA THR A 23 -0.65 -6.15 9.16
C THR A 23 -1.78 -5.44 9.91
N ARG A 24 -1.46 -4.75 11.00
CA ARG A 24 -2.45 -3.99 11.78
C ARG A 24 -3.04 -2.82 10.99
N VAL A 25 -2.22 -2.04 10.30
CA VAL A 25 -2.68 -0.90 9.49
C VAL A 25 -3.61 -1.37 8.37
N ILE A 26 -3.22 -2.42 7.64
CA ILE A 26 -4.05 -3.01 6.58
C ILE A 26 -5.36 -3.56 7.13
N LYS A 27 -5.31 -4.28 8.26
CA LYS A 27 -6.49 -4.81 8.93
C LYS A 27 -7.43 -3.68 9.39
N ASN A 28 -6.89 -2.60 9.94
CA ASN A 28 -7.67 -1.44 10.35
C ASN A 28 -8.32 -0.74 9.16
N PHE A 29 -7.61 -0.62 8.03
CA PHE A 29 -8.15 -0.08 6.80
C PHE A 29 -9.33 -0.91 6.30
N PHE A 30 -9.17 -2.22 6.16
CA PHE A 30 -10.27 -3.10 5.74
C PHE A 30 -11.42 -3.12 6.74
N ARG A 31 -11.15 -3.04 8.05
CA ARG A 31 -12.20 -2.90 9.07
C ARG A 31 -13.03 -1.63 8.86
N LEU A 32 -12.39 -0.51 8.51
CA LEU A 32 -13.08 0.77 8.29
C LEU A 32 -13.80 0.83 6.94
N VAL A 33 -13.26 0.18 5.91
CA VAL A 33 -13.92 0.06 4.59
C VAL A 33 -15.13 -0.90 4.68
N ASP A 34 -15.01 -2.01 5.42
CA ASP A 34 -16.08 -2.99 5.62
C ASP A 34 -17.14 -2.53 6.63
N ALA A 35 -16.77 -1.66 7.57
CA ALA A 35 -17.71 -0.89 8.38
C ALA A 35 -18.45 0.19 7.56
N PHE A 36 -18.55 -0.03 6.24
CA PHE A 36 -19.21 0.81 5.26
C PHE A 36 -20.49 1.40 5.81
N VAL A 37 -20.55 2.72 5.66
CA VAL A 37 -21.39 3.64 6.41
C VAL A 37 -22.88 3.27 6.26
N PRO A 38 -23.61 2.99 7.36
CA PRO A 38 -25.06 2.78 7.29
C PRO A 38 -25.79 3.94 6.61
N SER A 39 -25.17 5.12 6.55
CA SER A 39 -25.68 6.34 5.90
C SER A 39 -25.68 6.32 4.37
N ASP A 40 -24.89 5.47 3.72
CA ASP A 40 -24.98 5.23 2.26
C ASP A 40 -26.23 4.42 1.91
N ALA A 41 -26.76 3.65 2.88
CA ALA A 41 -28.02 2.89 2.76
C ALA A 41 -29.23 3.62 3.40
N LEU A 42 -29.03 4.42 4.45
CA LEU A 42 -30.08 5.07 5.24
C LEU A 42 -29.77 6.57 5.47
N PRO A 43 -30.33 7.48 4.66
CA PRO A 43 -30.00 8.91 4.66
C PRO A 43 -30.22 9.65 6.00
N PHE A 44 -31.07 9.12 6.87
CA PHE A 44 -31.39 9.70 8.18
C PHE A 44 -30.39 9.34 9.29
N LEU A 45 -29.45 8.43 9.06
CA LEU A 45 -28.33 8.12 9.98
C LEU A 45 -27.09 9.01 9.73
N ARG A 46 -27.15 9.94 8.77
CA ARG A 46 -26.06 10.87 8.42
C ARG A 46 -25.54 11.71 9.60
N TRP A 47 -26.36 12.02 10.58
CA TRP A 47 -26.00 12.86 11.73
C TRP A 47 -25.31 12.09 12.86
N LEU A 48 -25.44 10.75 12.90
CA LEU A 48 -24.95 9.91 13.99
C LEU A 48 -23.49 9.50 13.80
N ASP A 49 -23.01 9.38 12.55
CA ASP A 49 -21.91 8.45 12.24
C ASP A 49 -20.67 9.08 11.58
N LEU A 50 -20.62 10.40 11.35
CA LEU A 50 -19.52 10.98 10.55
C LEU A 50 -18.33 11.48 11.39
N GLY A 51 -18.54 12.14 12.53
CA GLY A 51 -17.44 12.85 13.19
C GLY A 51 -16.32 11.97 13.77
N VAL A 52 -16.67 10.84 14.41
CA VAL A 52 -15.69 9.95 15.04
C VAL A 52 -15.08 8.98 14.03
N PHE A 53 -15.90 8.42 13.14
CA PHE A 53 -15.44 7.53 12.08
C PHE A 53 -14.56 8.26 11.07
N GLU A 54 -14.89 9.49 10.67
CA GLU A 54 -14.06 10.30 9.79
C GLU A 54 -12.66 10.52 10.38
N LYS A 55 -12.56 10.75 11.69
CA LYS A 55 -11.27 10.94 12.36
C LYS A 55 -10.44 9.65 12.39
N GLU A 56 -11.07 8.51 12.67
CA GLU A 56 -10.39 7.19 12.63
C GLU A 56 -9.99 6.78 11.21
N MET A 57 -10.83 7.06 10.21
CA MET A 57 -10.55 6.86 8.79
C MET A 57 -9.38 7.72 8.33
N LYS A 58 -9.36 9.02 8.65
CA LYS A 58 -8.23 9.89 8.32
C LYS A 58 -6.93 9.37 8.92
N LYS A 59 -6.94 9.02 10.21
CA LYS A 59 -5.75 8.46 10.89
C LYS A 59 -5.25 7.18 10.22
N THR A 60 -6.15 6.25 9.93
CA THR A 60 -5.81 4.97 9.30
C THR A 60 -5.35 5.18 7.86
N GLY A 61 -5.94 6.14 7.14
CA GLY A 61 -5.52 6.57 5.82
C GLY A 61 -4.08 7.10 5.82
N TYR A 62 -3.72 7.98 6.76
CA TYR A 62 -2.33 8.47 6.89
C TYR A 62 -1.34 7.35 7.22
N GLU A 63 -1.70 6.42 8.12
CA GLU A 63 -0.83 5.28 8.46
C GLU A 63 -0.64 4.33 7.26
N LEU A 64 -1.69 4.14 6.45
CA LEU A 64 -1.65 3.32 5.24
C LEU A 64 -0.83 4.00 4.14
N ASP A 65 -1.04 5.30 3.93
CA ASP A 65 -0.32 6.11 2.94
C ASP A 65 1.19 6.10 3.23
N ALA A 66 1.58 6.35 4.48
CA ALA A 66 2.98 6.29 4.90
C ALA A 66 3.61 4.90 4.66
N LEU A 67 2.85 3.83 4.92
CA LEU A 67 3.29 2.46 4.67
C LEU A 67 3.41 2.15 3.17
N MET A 68 2.46 2.61 2.36
CA MET A 68 2.52 2.45 0.90
C MET A 68 3.70 3.22 0.31
N GLN A 69 3.97 4.43 0.82
CA GLN A 69 5.11 5.25 0.43
C GLN A 69 6.44 4.57 0.76
N GLU A 70 6.58 4.05 1.98
CA GLU A 70 7.77 3.29 2.40
C GLU A 70 8.02 2.08 1.47
N TRP A 71 6.96 1.33 1.15
CA TRP A 71 7.02 0.21 0.22
C TRP A 71 7.38 0.64 -1.21
N LEU A 72 6.83 1.76 -1.68
CA LEU A 72 7.11 2.31 -3.00
C LEU A 72 8.56 2.76 -3.13
N GLU A 73 9.10 3.44 -2.12
CA GLU A 73 10.50 3.87 -2.08
C GLU A 73 11.46 2.69 -2.03
N GLU A 74 11.21 1.68 -1.17
CA GLU A 74 11.97 0.43 -1.17
C GLU A 74 11.99 -0.20 -2.57
N HIS A 75 10.84 -0.24 -3.24
CA HIS A 75 10.71 -0.85 -4.55
C HIS A 75 11.45 -0.04 -5.64
N LYS A 76 11.30 1.29 -5.65
CA LYS A 76 12.05 2.18 -6.56
C LYS A 76 13.56 2.05 -6.36
N MET A 77 14.05 1.97 -5.12
CA MET A 77 15.47 1.80 -4.82
C MET A 77 15.99 0.44 -5.29
N LYS A 78 15.27 -0.66 -5.01
CA LYS A 78 15.62 -2.00 -5.50
C LYS A 78 15.72 -2.04 -7.03
N ARG A 79 14.81 -1.36 -7.75
CA ARG A 79 14.88 -1.25 -9.22
C ARG A 79 16.13 -0.48 -9.68
N LYS A 80 16.46 0.65 -9.05
CA LYS A 80 17.69 1.41 -9.38
C LYS A 80 18.96 0.58 -9.20
N THR A 81 19.09 -0.13 -8.07
CA THR A 81 20.27 -0.97 -7.80
C THR A 81 20.42 -2.16 -8.75
N LEU A 82 19.31 -2.64 -9.34
CA LEU A 82 19.32 -3.74 -10.31
C LEU A 82 19.67 -3.28 -11.74
N ILE A 83 19.51 -1.99 -12.06
CA ILE A 83 19.85 -1.43 -13.37
C ILE A 83 21.37 -1.26 -13.51
N ASP A 84 22.09 -0.96 -12.43
CA ASP A 84 23.55 -0.76 -12.43
C ASP A 84 24.36 -2.07 -12.49
N GLY A 85 23.73 -3.21 -12.19
CA GLY A 85 24.33 -4.54 -12.27
C GLY A 85 23.58 -5.41 -13.25
N LYS A 86 24.14 -5.62 -14.45
CA LYS A 86 23.59 -6.50 -15.51
C LYS A 86 23.20 -7.87 -14.95
N ALA A 87 21.94 -8.02 -14.54
CA ALA A 87 21.35 -9.28 -14.12
C ALA A 87 19.96 -9.36 -14.70
N ASN A 88 19.86 -10.10 -15.81
CA ASN A 88 18.62 -10.69 -16.25
C ASN A 88 18.00 -11.44 -15.07
N ASN A 89 17.00 -10.87 -14.43
CA ASN A 89 16.15 -11.65 -13.56
C ASN A 89 14.72 -11.13 -13.67
N ALA A 90 13.91 -11.97 -14.31
CA ALA A 90 12.49 -12.14 -14.07
C ALA A 90 12.24 -12.55 -12.58
N GLY A 91 12.83 -11.83 -11.63
CA GLY A 91 12.78 -12.08 -10.21
C GLY A 91 11.53 -11.44 -9.63
N LYS A 92 10.42 -12.17 -9.70
CA LYS A 92 9.07 -11.81 -9.20
C LYS A 92 8.62 -10.40 -9.58
N GLN A 93 7.91 -10.31 -10.69
CA GLN A 93 6.99 -9.20 -10.92
C GLN A 93 5.95 -9.19 -9.79
N ASP A 94 6.12 -8.32 -8.80
CA ASP A 94 5.05 -7.95 -7.90
C ASP A 94 4.23 -6.82 -8.53
N TRP A 95 3.03 -6.61 -7.97
CA TRP A 95 2.09 -5.64 -8.53
C TRP A 95 2.67 -4.23 -8.60
N MET A 96 3.45 -3.82 -7.59
CA MET A 96 4.08 -2.50 -7.55
C MET A 96 5.16 -2.35 -8.63
N ASN A 97 5.92 -3.41 -8.92
CA ASN A 97 6.85 -3.43 -10.05
C ASN A 97 6.12 -3.24 -11.39
N VAL A 98 5.01 -3.95 -11.59
CA VAL A 98 4.20 -3.87 -12.82
C VAL A 98 3.64 -2.47 -12.99
N MET A 99 3.05 -1.88 -11.94
CA MET A 99 2.49 -0.52 -12.00
C MET A 99 3.56 0.51 -12.37
N LEU A 100 4.76 0.37 -11.81
CA LEU A 100 5.86 1.25 -12.14
C LEU A 100 6.38 1.03 -13.58
N SER A 101 6.46 -0.22 -14.07
CA SER A 101 6.81 -0.48 -15.47
C SER A 101 5.80 0.12 -16.44
N VAL A 102 4.51 0.09 -16.12
CA VAL A 102 3.47 0.74 -16.94
C VAL A 102 3.67 2.25 -17.03
N LEU A 103 4.13 2.90 -15.95
CA LEU A 103 4.49 4.32 -15.96
C LEU A 103 5.74 4.60 -16.79
N ASP A 104 6.77 3.76 -16.65
CA ASP A 104 8.01 3.85 -17.42
C ASP A 104 7.73 3.73 -18.95
N ASP A 105 6.79 2.84 -19.34
CA ASP A 105 6.37 2.63 -20.73
C ASP A 105 5.48 3.75 -21.28
N ASN A 106 4.91 4.61 -20.42
CA ASN A 106 4.00 5.69 -20.78
C ASN A 106 4.47 7.03 -20.20
N PRO A 107 5.46 7.70 -20.80
CA PRO A 107 6.07 8.92 -20.25
C PRO A 107 5.06 10.07 -20.02
N LYS A 108 4.02 10.17 -20.86
CA LYS A 108 2.92 11.14 -20.67
C LYS A 108 2.12 10.94 -19.38
N LEU A 109 2.12 9.71 -18.85
CA LEU A 109 1.45 9.35 -17.60
C LEU A 109 2.37 9.62 -16.40
N SER A 110 3.68 9.43 -16.55
CA SER A 110 4.67 9.80 -15.51
C SER A 110 4.64 11.29 -15.21
N ASP A 111 4.65 12.14 -16.26
CA ASP A 111 4.64 13.60 -16.15
C ASP A 111 3.41 14.18 -15.41
N TYR A 112 2.35 13.40 -15.23
CA TYR A 112 1.14 13.81 -14.50
C TYR A 112 1.23 13.54 -12.98
N TYR A 113 2.08 12.60 -12.57
CA TYR A 113 2.18 12.11 -11.19
C TYR A 113 3.54 12.39 -10.54
N ASP A 114 4.55 12.81 -11.31
CA ASP A 114 5.79 13.42 -10.82
C ASP A 114 5.58 14.88 -10.36
#